data_AF-A0A7S0SIE3-F1
#
_entry.id   AF-A0A7S0SIE3-F1
#
_cell.length_a   1.000
_cell.length_b   1.000
_cell.length_c   1.000
_cell.angle_alpha   90.00
_cell.angle_beta   90.00
_cell.angle_gamma   90.00
#
_symmetry.space_group_name_H-M   'P 1'
#
loop_
_entity.id
_entity.type
_entity.pdbx_description
1 polymer ?
#
loop_
_entity_poly.entity_id
_entity_poly.type
_entity_poly.pdbx_seq_one_letter_code
_entity_poly.pdbx_strand_id
1 'polypeptide(L)'
;DEYGEYGGEEDPDADGRVLDAAANHAYSQATQGGAGGSTGALALHRVSLRRRMRLDLGGADASFAPLPHALMRKYIAYACAYCHPRLTPEAGEVLQAFYLELRARSGGGADGPPITPRQLESLVRLAEARAKVELRER
;
A
#
# COMPACT_ATOMS: atom_id res chain seq x y z
N ASP A 1 -10.07 38.12 35.42
CA ASP A 1 -10.58 36.74 35.58
C ASP A 1 -11.60 36.41 34.52
N GLU A 2 -11.15 36.04 33.31
CA GLU A 2 -11.98 35.23 32.38
C GLU A 2 -11.09 34.74 31.23
N TYR A 3 -10.35 33.65 31.46
CA TYR A 3 -9.83 32.81 30.38
C TYR A 3 -10.62 31.53 30.43
N GLY A 4 -11.54 31.39 29.47
CA GLY A 4 -12.42 30.25 29.31
C GLY A 4 -11.64 28.95 29.19
N GLU A 5 -12.10 27.98 29.97
CA GLU A 5 -11.72 26.58 29.96
C GLU A 5 -12.08 25.97 28.59
N TYR A 6 -11.11 25.90 27.68
CA TYR A 6 -11.23 25.06 26.49
C TYR A 6 -11.15 23.61 26.95
N GLY A 7 -12.31 22.99 27.14
CA GLY A 7 -12.44 21.56 27.36
C GLY A 7 -11.68 20.82 26.26
N GLY A 8 -10.80 19.92 26.68
CA GLY A 8 -10.15 18.98 25.78
C GLY A 8 -11.21 18.04 25.19
N GLU A 9 -11.74 18.40 24.03
CA GLU A 9 -12.36 17.44 23.14
C GLU A 9 -11.24 16.51 22.68
N GLU A 10 -11.15 15.33 23.31
CA GLU A 10 -10.33 14.23 22.82
C GLU A 10 -10.76 13.95 21.37
N ASP A 11 -9.85 14.16 20.41
CA ASP A 11 -10.09 13.86 19.01
C ASP A 11 -10.51 12.37 18.90
N PRO A 12 -11.78 12.07 18.57
CA PRO A 12 -12.29 10.70 18.56
C PRO A 12 -11.62 9.84 17.49
N ASP A 13 -10.82 10.45 16.61
CA ASP A 13 -10.09 9.82 15.53
C ASP A 13 -8.56 9.82 15.71
N ALA A 14 -8.04 10.10 16.92
CA ALA A 14 -6.61 9.99 17.22
C ALA A 14 -6.02 8.60 16.86
N ASP A 15 -6.87 7.57 16.93
CA ASP A 15 -6.54 6.20 16.56
C ASP A 15 -6.93 5.80 15.13
N GLY A 16 -7.57 6.68 14.35
CA GLY A 16 -7.93 6.47 12.93
C GLY A 16 -8.90 5.32 12.65
N ARG A 17 -9.59 4.78 13.67
CA ARG A 17 -10.49 3.63 13.55
C ARG A 17 -11.75 3.95 12.74
N VAL A 18 -12.22 5.20 12.78
CA VAL A 18 -13.44 5.62 12.06
C VAL A 18 -13.16 5.69 10.56
N LEU A 19 -12.02 6.25 10.17
CA LEU A 19 -11.57 6.29 8.77
C LEU A 19 -11.34 4.89 8.19
N ASP A 20 -10.78 3.97 8.97
CA ASP A 20 -10.59 2.58 8.55
C ASP A 20 -11.91 1.82 8.38
N ALA A 21 -12.90 2.08 9.24
CA ALA A 21 -14.25 1.53 9.11
C ALA A 21 -14.96 2.07 7.85
N ALA A 22 -14.84 3.37 7.58
CA ALA A 22 -15.39 4.01 6.38
C ALA A 22 -14.76 3.45 5.09
N ALA A 23 -13.43 3.27 5.08
CA ALA A 23 -12.73 2.69 3.92
C ALA A 23 -13.14 1.24 3.64
N ASN A 24 -13.27 0.42 4.69
CA ASN A 24 -13.74 -0.96 4.57
C ASN A 24 -15.23 -1.02 4.15
N HIS A 25 -16.07 -0.12 4.66
CA HIS A 25 -17.49 -0.04 4.33
C HIS A 25 -17.71 0.39 2.87
N ALA A 26 -16.98 1.41 2.40
CA ALA A 26 -17.02 1.85 1.00
C ALA A 26 -16.61 0.74 0.02
N TYR A 27 -15.60 -0.08 0.38
CA TYR A 27 -15.20 -1.25 -0.40
C TYR A 27 -16.26 -2.38 -0.36
N SER A 28 -16.90 -2.60 0.78
CA SER A 28 -17.97 -3.62 0.90
C SER A 28 -19.23 -3.28 0.10
N GLN A 29 -19.59 -1.99 -0.02
CA GLN A 29 -20.72 -1.56 -0.84
C GLN A 29 -20.43 -1.72 -2.33
N ALA A 30 -19.19 -1.49 -2.78
CA ALA A 30 -18.79 -1.69 -4.17
C ALA A 30 -18.75 -3.17 -4.62
N THR A 31 -18.75 -4.13 -3.67
CA THR A 31 -18.58 -5.56 -3.95
C THR A 31 -19.88 -6.39 -3.83
N GLN A 32 -21.01 -5.81 -3.42
CA GLN A 32 -22.31 -6.49 -3.39
C GLN A 32 -22.99 -6.66 -4.78
N GLY A 33 -22.36 -6.17 -5.87
CA GLY A 33 -22.96 -6.14 -7.21
C GLY A 33 -22.54 -7.22 -8.22
N GLY A 34 -21.73 -8.24 -7.87
CA GLY A 34 -21.21 -9.19 -8.87
C GLY A 34 -20.98 -10.61 -8.36
N ALA A 35 -21.84 -11.54 -8.78
CA ALA A 35 -21.73 -12.96 -8.50
C ALA A 35 -20.84 -13.69 -9.53
N GLY A 36 -19.89 -14.50 -9.04
CA GLY A 36 -19.32 -15.63 -9.78
C GLY A 36 -17.85 -15.49 -10.24
N GLY A 37 -16.98 -16.37 -9.73
CA GLY A 37 -15.70 -16.72 -10.39
C GLY A 37 -14.44 -16.59 -9.52
N SER A 38 -14.00 -17.72 -8.95
CA SER A 38 -12.62 -18.01 -8.47
C SER A 38 -11.70 -16.84 -8.08
N THR A 39 -11.97 -16.17 -6.96
CA THR A 39 -11.15 -15.07 -6.40
C THR A 39 -10.36 -15.49 -5.16
N GLY A 40 -9.67 -16.64 -5.20
CA GLY A 40 -8.93 -17.14 -4.02
C GLY A 40 -7.70 -16.32 -3.63
N ALA A 41 -6.98 -15.73 -4.59
CA ALA A 41 -5.67 -15.09 -4.33
C ALA A 41 -5.73 -13.57 -4.06
N LEU A 42 -6.79 -12.89 -4.52
CA LEU A 42 -6.94 -11.43 -4.38
C LEU A 42 -7.74 -11.03 -3.14
N ALA A 43 -8.20 -12.00 -2.36
CA ALA A 43 -8.79 -11.80 -1.04
C ALA A 43 -7.78 -11.25 0.00
N LEU A 44 -6.50 -11.08 -0.37
CA LEU A 44 -5.42 -10.68 0.54
C LEU A 44 -5.39 -9.19 0.92
N HIS A 45 -6.28 -8.36 0.41
CA HIS A 45 -6.29 -6.94 0.81
C HIS A 45 -7.65 -6.46 1.33
N ARG A 46 -8.15 -7.21 2.33
CA ARG A 46 -9.31 -6.85 3.15
C ARG A 46 -9.02 -5.77 4.20
N VAL A 47 -7.81 -5.19 4.23
CA VAL A 47 -7.31 -4.36 5.33
C VAL A 47 -6.52 -3.17 4.79
N SER A 48 -6.87 -1.93 5.16
CA SER A 48 -6.22 -0.71 4.69
C SER A 48 -4.68 -0.78 4.80
N LEU A 49 -3.96 -0.18 3.82
CA LEU A 49 -2.50 -0.09 3.83
C LEU A 49 -1.97 0.53 5.13
N ARG A 50 -2.65 1.57 5.60
CA ARG A 50 -2.37 2.24 6.87
C ARG A 50 -2.38 1.26 8.04
N ARG A 51 -3.40 0.40 8.12
CA ARG A 51 -3.51 -0.59 9.21
C ARG A 51 -2.44 -1.67 9.14
N ARG A 52 -2.03 -2.10 7.94
CA ARG A 52 -0.91 -3.05 7.80
C ARG A 52 0.47 -2.45 8.09
N MET A 53 0.59 -1.13 8.04
CA MET A 53 1.84 -0.41 8.29
C MET A 53 1.94 0.19 9.69
N ARG A 54 0.90 0.07 10.53
CA ARG A 54 1.02 0.41 11.95
C ARG A 54 1.93 -0.60 12.64
N LEU A 55 2.99 -0.10 13.27
CA LEU A 55 3.80 -0.87 14.19
C LEU A 55 3.01 -1.10 15.46
N ASP A 56 2.87 -2.36 15.87
CA ASP A 56 2.24 -2.70 17.14
C ASP A 56 3.30 -2.68 18.26
N LEU A 57 3.67 -1.47 18.66
CA LEU A 57 4.68 -1.23 19.71
C LEU A 57 4.25 -1.75 21.09
N GLY A 58 2.97 -2.10 21.26
CA GLY A 58 2.44 -2.72 22.48
C GLY A 58 2.37 -4.25 22.43
N GLY A 59 2.74 -4.86 21.30
CA GLY A 59 2.61 -6.29 21.07
C GLY A 59 3.81 -6.87 20.32
N ALA A 60 3.57 -7.39 19.12
CA ALA A 60 4.57 -8.14 18.36
C ALA A 60 5.81 -7.31 17.96
N ASP A 61 5.66 -5.99 17.83
CA ASP A 61 6.73 -5.07 17.41
C ASP A 61 7.32 -4.28 18.60
N ALA A 62 7.11 -4.72 19.85
CA ALA A 62 7.60 -4.02 21.04
C ALA A 62 9.13 -3.83 21.06
N SER A 63 9.88 -4.71 20.39
CA SER A 63 11.35 -4.60 20.24
C SER A 63 11.79 -3.84 19.00
N PHE A 64 10.86 -3.23 18.24
CA PHE A 64 11.21 -2.49 17.03
C PHE A 64 12.06 -1.26 17.39
N ALA A 65 13.31 -1.29 16.97
CA ALA A 65 14.22 -0.16 17.08
C ALA A 65 14.39 0.49 15.69
N PRO A 66 13.94 1.74 15.50
CA PRO A 66 14.14 2.44 14.24
C PRO A 66 15.63 2.58 13.91
N LEU A 67 15.97 2.37 12.64
CA LEU A 67 17.34 2.58 12.16
C LEU A 67 17.74 4.06 12.31
N PRO A 68 18.98 4.36 12.75
CA PRO A 68 19.46 5.75 12.80
C PRO A 68 19.39 6.41 11.42
N HIS A 69 18.92 7.66 11.37
CA HIS A 69 18.74 8.40 10.10
C HIS A 69 20.04 8.48 9.27
N ALA A 70 21.20 8.65 9.92
CA ALA A 70 22.49 8.68 9.26
C ALA A 70 22.83 7.37 8.53
N LEU A 71 22.44 6.22 9.10
CA LEU A 71 22.63 4.91 8.48
C LEU A 71 21.66 4.73 7.30
N MET A 72 20.40 5.13 7.48
CA MET A 72 19.39 5.05 6.42
C MET A 72 19.78 5.84 5.17
N ARG A 73 20.34 7.05 5.35
CA ARG A 73 20.91 7.82 4.23
C ARG A 73 22.03 7.09 3.50
N LYS A 74 22.96 6.48 4.24
CA LYS A 74 24.07 5.69 3.65
C LYS A 74 23.54 4.47 2.91
N TYR A 75 22.54 3.78 3.47
CA TYR A 75 21.90 2.62 2.87
C TYR A 75 21.23 2.97 1.53
N ILE A 76 20.42 4.03 1.50
CA ILE A 76 19.76 4.49 0.27
C ILE A 76 20.80 4.90 -0.77
N ALA A 77 21.85 5.64 -0.36
CA ALA A 77 22.92 6.04 -1.26
C ALA A 77 23.64 4.82 -1.87
N TYR A 78 23.93 3.79 -1.06
CA TYR A 78 24.53 2.54 -1.52
C TYR A 78 23.61 1.81 -2.51
N ALA A 79 22.35 1.58 -2.14
CA ALA A 79 21.38 0.90 -3.01
C ALA A 79 21.19 1.63 -4.35
N CYS A 80 21.16 2.96 -4.35
CA CYS A 80 21.07 3.75 -5.58
C CYS A 80 22.33 3.65 -6.46
N ALA A 81 23.52 3.56 -5.87
CA ALA A 81 24.79 3.55 -6.59
C ALA A 81 25.20 2.17 -7.12
N TYR A 82 24.84 1.08 -6.42
CA TYR A 82 25.35 -0.26 -6.73
C TYR A 82 24.28 -1.27 -7.12
N CYS A 83 23.01 -1.06 -6.79
CA CYS A 83 21.94 -2.00 -7.12
C CYS A 83 21.12 -1.50 -8.31
N HIS A 84 21.19 -2.22 -9.43
CA HIS A 84 20.44 -1.92 -10.65
C HIS A 84 19.58 -3.12 -11.07
N PRO A 85 18.56 -3.47 -10.25
CA PRO A 85 17.70 -4.60 -10.57
C PRO A 85 17.00 -4.38 -11.90
N ARG A 86 16.79 -5.49 -12.61
CA ARG A 86 16.01 -5.54 -13.85
C ARG A 86 14.87 -6.51 -13.67
N LEU A 87 13.75 -6.20 -14.28
CA LEU A 87 12.58 -7.07 -14.24
C LEU A 87 12.90 -8.41 -14.91
N THR A 88 12.72 -9.50 -14.17
CA THR A 88 12.80 -10.85 -14.71
C THR A 88 11.57 -11.15 -15.57
N PRO A 89 11.67 -12.06 -16.56
CA PRO A 89 10.52 -12.40 -17.40
C PRO A 89 9.34 -12.93 -16.58
N GLU A 90 9.60 -13.74 -15.54
CA GLU A 90 8.56 -14.28 -14.66
C GLU A 90 7.84 -13.16 -13.89
N ALA A 91 8.58 -12.16 -13.40
CA ALA A 91 7.97 -11.00 -12.75
C ALA A 91 7.17 -10.14 -13.73
N GLY A 92 7.61 -10.05 -14.99
CA GLY A 92 6.90 -9.38 -16.06
C GLY A 92 5.52 -9.98 -16.33
N GLU A 93 5.42 -11.31 -16.38
CA GLU A 93 4.15 -12.02 -16.56
C GLU A 93 3.16 -11.73 -15.42
N VAL A 94 3.64 -11.72 -14.17
CA VAL A 94 2.82 -11.41 -12.99
C VAL A 94 2.29 -9.97 -13.05
N LEU A 95 3.14 -9.00 -13.41
CA LEU A 95 2.73 -7.59 -13.53
C LEU A 95 1.75 -7.38 -14.68
N GLN A 96 1.94 -8.09 -15.80
CA GLN A 96 1.03 -8.04 -16.95
C GLN A 96 -0.34 -8.60 -16.60
N ALA A 97 -0.38 -9.78 -15.97
CA ALA A 97 -1.63 -10.41 -15.54
C ALA A 97 -2.41 -9.49 -14.59
N PHE A 98 -1.72 -8.91 -13.60
CA PHE A 98 -2.33 -7.95 -12.68
C PHE A 98 -2.85 -6.69 -13.39
N TYR A 99 -2.10 -6.14 -14.35
CA TYR A 99 -2.54 -4.97 -15.11
C TYR A 99 -3.80 -5.24 -15.95
N LEU A 100 -3.86 -6.40 -16.61
CA LEU A 100 -5.03 -6.79 -17.41
C LEU A 100 -6.27 -6.98 -16.53
N GLU A 101 -6.09 -7.58 -15.36
CA GLU A 101 -7.16 -7.71 -14.37
C GLU A 101 -7.64 -6.35 -13.85
N LEU A 102 -6.71 -5.46 -13.51
CA LEU A 102 -7.03 -4.09 -13.07
C LEU A 102 -7.84 -3.36 -14.14
N ARG A 103 -7.45 -3.50 -15.41
CA ARG A 103 -8.15 -2.92 -16.56
C ARG A 103 -9.55 -3.51 -16.74
N ALA A 104 -9.71 -4.83 -16.60
CA ALA A 104 -11.01 -5.49 -16.70
C ALA A 104 -11.98 -5.00 -15.61
N ARG A 105 -11.51 -4.84 -14.38
CA ARG A 105 -12.31 -4.35 -13.24
C ARG A 105 -12.69 -2.88 -13.38
N SER A 106 -11.81 -2.05 -13.94
CA SER A 106 -12.07 -0.63 -14.18
C SER A 106 -13.07 -0.36 -15.32
N GLY A 107 -13.39 -1.35 -16.15
CA GLY A 107 -14.34 -1.21 -17.26
C GLY A 107 -15.82 -1.27 -16.85
N GLY A 108 -16.13 -1.67 -15.61
CA GLY A 108 -17.51 -1.96 -15.17
C GLY A 108 -18.22 -0.86 -14.38
N GLY A 109 -17.52 0.20 -13.95
CA GLY A 109 -18.10 1.26 -13.12
C GLY A 109 -17.40 2.59 -13.36
N ALA A 110 -18.12 3.52 -13.97
CA ALA A 110 -17.65 4.87 -14.27
C ALA A 110 -17.58 5.69 -12.97
N ASP A 111 -16.36 5.99 -12.51
CA ASP A 111 -16.01 7.20 -11.72
C ASP A 111 -14.50 7.28 -11.39
N GLY A 112 -13.65 6.45 -12.01
CA GLY A 112 -12.20 6.47 -11.82
C GLY A 112 -11.43 6.91 -13.08
N PRO A 113 -10.21 7.47 -12.94
CA PRO A 113 -9.36 7.77 -14.09
C PRO A 113 -9.06 6.49 -14.89
N PRO A 114 -9.07 6.54 -16.23
CA PRO A 114 -8.89 5.35 -17.06
C PRO A 114 -7.53 4.69 -16.83
N ILE A 115 -7.50 3.36 -16.87
CA ILE A 115 -6.26 2.60 -16.72
C ILE A 115 -5.38 2.79 -17.96
N THR A 116 -4.25 3.49 -17.79
CA THR A 116 -3.31 3.83 -18.88
C THR A 116 -2.05 2.96 -18.84
N PRO A 117 -1.32 2.81 -19.96
CA PRO A 117 -0.03 2.11 -19.96
C PRO A 117 1.00 2.72 -18.99
N ARG A 118 0.87 4.01 -18.63
CA ARG A 118 1.71 4.66 -17.62
C ARG A 118 1.61 4.00 -16.24
N GLN A 119 0.47 3.40 -15.93
CA GLN A 119 0.30 2.66 -14.68
C GLN A 119 1.11 1.36 -14.70
N LEU A 120 1.19 0.67 -15.84
CA LEU A 120 2.07 -0.49 -15.99
C LEU A 120 3.54 -0.09 -15.82
N GLU A 121 3.98 1.01 -16.43
CA GLU A 121 5.33 1.54 -16.22
C GLU A 121 5.58 1.87 -14.75
N SER A 122 4.59 2.43 -14.06
CA SER A 122 4.67 2.74 -12.62
C SER A 122 4.79 1.48 -11.77
N LEU A 123 4.05 0.41 -12.10
CA LEU A 123 4.15 -0.89 -11.44
C LEU A 123 5.56 -1.48 -11.59
N VAL A 124 6.12 -1.43 -12.80
CA VAL A 124 7.49 -1.88 -13.07
C VAL A 124 8.50 -1.09 -12.23
N ARG A 125 8.41 0.25 -12.21
CA ARG A 125 9.29 1.10 -11.40
C ARG A 125 9.19 0.81 -9.90
N LEU A 126 7.99 0.55 -9.38
CA LEU A 126 7.78 0.20 -7.98
C LEU A 126 8.38 -1.18 -7.65
N ALA A 127 8.23 -2.15 -8.54
CA ALA A 127 8.83 -3.48 -8.38
C ALA A 127 10.36 -3.39 -8.36
N GLU A 128 10.97 -2.65 -9.28
CA GLU A 128 12.41 -2.41 -9.32
C GLU A 128 12.90 -1.63 -8.10
N ALA A 129 12.15 -0.60 -7.66
CA ALA A 129 12.48 0.16 -6.46
C ALA A 129 12.50 -0.72 -5.20
N ARG A 130 11.52 -1.63 -5.08
CA ARG A 130 11.50 -2.61 -3.99
C ARG A 130 12.70 -3.55 -4.04
N ALA A 131 13.00 -4.13 -5.20
CA ALA A 131 14.17 -5.00 -5.37
C ALA A 131 15.48 -4.27 -5.03
N LYS A 132 15.58 -2.98 -5.39
CA LYS A 132 16.73 -2.13 -5.07
C LYS A 132 16.89 -1.92 -3.57
N VAL A 133 15.80 -1.61 -2.86
CA VAL A 133 15.83 -1.45 -1.39
C VAL A 133 16.15 -2.77 -0.70
N GLU A 134 15.80 -3.91 -1.28
CA GLU A 134 16.17 -5.24 -0.78
C GLU A 134 17.57 -5.69 -1.22
N LEU A 135 18.34 -4.83 -1.90
CA LEU A 135 19.67 -5.11 -2.44
C LEU A 135 19.72 -6.37 -3.32
N ARG A 136 18.64 -6.66 -4.05
CA ARG A 136 18.57 -7.80 -4.96
C ARG A 136 19.25 -7.49 -6.28
N GLU A 137 19.96 -8.49 -6.81
CA GLU A 137 20.56 -8.44 -8.14
C GLU A 137 19.60 -8.97 -9.23
N ARG A 138 18.59 -9.77 -8.86
CA ARG A 138 17.60 -10.39 -9.76
C ARG A 138 16.21 -10.45 -9.12
#